data_AF-A0A8X7RHD9-F1
#
_entry.id   AF-A0A8X7RHD9-F1
#
_cell.length_a   1.000
_cell.length_b   1.000
_cell.length_c   1.000
_cell.angle_alpha   90.00
_cell.angle_beta   90.00
_cell.angle_gamma   90.00
#
_symmetry.space_group_name_H-M   'P 1'
#
loop_
_entity.id
_entity.type
_entity.pdbx_description
1 polymer ?
#
loop_
_entity_poly.entity_id
_entity_poly.type
_entity_poly.pdbx_seq_one_letter_code
_entity_poly.pdbx_strand_id
1 'polypeptide(L)'
;MEDGSKAIYYEGLLTAPSIGLKESIKILEPNVPMHGFSTLAVAIFNVCLGNDKEASKVFQLFAAYHHDLRSDDTCEMGESIENQLKAFGAEDLNCNKYGESFKFPDDGVIKTPRCMYGHDYADNLEGDCKNCRLFWICVNIANIL
;
A
#
# COMPACT_ATOMS: atom_id res chain seq x y z
N MET A 1 -12.77 -7.54 21.11
CA MET A 1 -11.71 -6.53 20.89
C MET A 1 -11.54 -6.16 19.41
N GLU A 2 -12.50 -6.48 18.54
CA GLU A 2 -12.36 -6.29 17.08
C GLU A 2 -12.72 -4.88 16.58
N ASP A 3 -13.40 -4.09 17.41
CA ASP A 3 -14.00 -2.80 17.02
C ASP A 3 -12.97 -1.66 16.93
N GLY A 4 -12.02 -1.61 17.89
CA GLY A 4 -11.00 -0.55 17.95
C GLY A 4 -10.03 -0.57 16.77
N SER A 5 -9.57 -1.75 16.35
CA SER A 5 -8.62 -1.85 15.23
C SER A 5 -9.25 -1.48 13.88
N LYS A 6 -10.54 -1.79 13.68
CA LYS A 6 -11.27 -1.37 12.48
C LYS A 6 -11.46 0.14 12.44
N ALA A 7 -11.83 0.76 13.57
CA ALA A 7 -11.94 2.22 13.67
C ALA A 7 -10.61 2.91 13.35
N ILE A 8 -9.51 2.47 13.97
CA ILE A 8 -8.16 2.98 13.72
C ILE A 8 -7.78 2.84 12.24
N TYR A 9 -8.10 1.69 11.63
CA TYR A 9 -7.83 1.48 10.22
C TYR A 9 -8.55 2.49 9.32
N TYR A 10 -9.86 2.66 9.49
CA TYR A 10 -10.63 3.60 8.67
C TYR A 10 -10.24 5.05 8.92
N GLU A 11 -9.98 5.43 10.17
CA GLU A 11 -9.49 6.77 10.53
C GLU A 11 -8.15 7.07 9.86
N GLY A 12 -7.20 6.14 9.94
CA GLY A 12 -5.91 6.27 9.28
C GLY A 12 -6.06 6.40 7.77
N LEU A 13 -6.91 5.60 7.15
CA LEU A 13 -7.11 5.61 5.70
C LEU A 13 -7.81 6.89 5.20
N LEU A 14 -8.79 7.41 5.95
CA LEU A 14 -9.45 8.69 5.67
C LEU A 14 -8.50 9.89 5.85
N THR A 15 -7.53 9.77 6.76
CA THR A 15 -6.52 10.80 7.04
C THR A 15 -5.50 10.97 5.90
N ALA A 16 -5.23 9.90 5.14
CA ALA A 16 -4.23 9.90 4.07
C ALA A 16 -4.47 10.97 2.98
N PRO A 17 -5.65 11.05 2.33
CA PRO A 17 -5.92 12.10 1.35
C PRO A 17 -6.14 13.49 1.96
N SER A 18 -6.68 13.58 3.19
CA SER A 18 -7.11 14.84 3.80
C SER A 18 -6.01 15.61 4.53
N ILE A 19 -5.17 14.92 5.29
CA ILE A 19 -4.10 15.53 6.11
C ILE A 19 -2.72 15.11 5.57
N GLY A 20 -2.59 13.86 5.14
CA GLY A 20 -1.37 13.34 4.53
C GLY A 20 -0.84 12.06 5.17
N LEU A 21 0.09 11.42 4.47
CA LEU A 21 0.58 10.07 4.80
C LEU A 21 1.29 9.97 6.15
N LYS A 22 2.02 11.00 6.59
CA LYS A 22 2.75 10.96 7.86
C LYS A 22 1.80 10.86 9.06
N GLU A 23 0.66 11.54 9.00
CA GLU A 23 -0.32 11.49 10.09
C GLU A 23 -1.12 10.19 10.04
N SER A 24 -1.51 9.78 8.83
CA SER A 24 -2.13 8.47 8.58
C SER A 24 -1.31 7.31 9.15
N ILE A 25 0.02 7.30 8.92
CA ILE A 25 0.91 6.27 9.47
C ILE A 25 0.87 6.24 11.00
N LYS A 26 0.94 7.40 11.68
CA LYS A 26 0.90 7.45 13.17
C LYS A 26 -0.40 6.87 13.73
N ILE A 27 -1.53 7.12 13.05
CA ILE A 27 -2.82 6.58 13.46
C ILE A 27 -2.84 5.07 13.29
N LEU A 28 -2.29 4.55 12.19
CA LEU A 28 -2.27 3.11 11.87
C LEU A 28 -1.22 2.31 12.65
N GLU A 29 -0.14 2.94 13.11
CA GLU A 29 1.00 2.28 13.75
C GLU A 29 0.64 1.40 14.97
N PRO A 30 -0.29 1.78 15.88
CA PRO A 30 -0.72 0.93 17.00
C PRO A 30 -1.34 -0.41 16.57
N ASN A 31 -1.83 -0.51 15.33
CA ASN A 31 -2.39 -1.73 14.77
C ASN A 31 -1.32 -2.66 14.17
N VAL A 32 -0.08 -2.21 14.02
CA VAL A 32 1.00 -2.98 13.39
C VAL A 32 1.72 -3.88 14.43
N PRO A 33 1.96 -5.18 14.16
CA PRO A 33 1.57 -5.93 12.97
C PRO A 33 0.27 -6.72 13.15
N MET A 34 -0.51 -6.52 14.21
CA MET A 34 -1.65 -7.39 14.56
C MET A 34 -2.83 -7.28 13.59
N HIS A 35 -3.01 -6.16 12.90
CA HIS A 35 -4.07 -5.96 11.92
C HIS A 35 -3.49 -5.89 10.50
N GLY A 36 -3.85 -6.87 9.66
CA GLY A 36 -3.26 -7.04 8.32
C GLY A 36 -3.45 -5.83 7.41
N PHE A 37 -4.66 -5.27 7.33
CA PHE A 37 -4.97 -4.10 6.51
C PHE A 37 -4.18 -2.85 6.94
N SER A 38 -4.10 -2.57 8.24
CA SER A 38 -3.30 -1.44 8.74
C SER A 38 -1.80 -1.64 8.47
N THR A 39 -1.31 -2.87 8.64
CA THR A 39 0.10 -3.21 8.39
C THR A 39 0.44 -3.02 6.92
N LEU A 40 -0.39 -3.53 6.01
CA LEU A 40 -0.19 -3.36 4.57
C LEU A 40 -0.28 -1.88 4.16
N ALA A 41 -1.26 -1.14 4.68
CA ALA A 41 -1.41 0.29 4.41
C ALA A 41 -0.18 1.09 4.88
N VAL A 42 0.35 0.83 6.08
CA VAL A 42 1.57 1.50 6.58
C VAL A 42 2.78 1.20 5.69
N ALA A 43 2.94 -0.04 5.21
CA ALA A 43 4.01 -0.38 4.29
C ALA A 43 3.89 0.42 2.98
N ILE A 44 2.71 0.43 2.37
CA ILE A 44 2.42 1.15 1.12
C ILE A 44 2.64 2.67 1.31
N PHE A 45 2.17 3.26 2.42
CA PHE A 45 2.36 4.69 2.67
C PHE A 45 3.84 5.07 2.84
N ASN A 46 4.65 4.20 3.44
CA ASN A 46 6.10 4.41 3.45
C ASN A 46 6.72 4.31 2.06
N VAL A 47 6.21 3.45 1.17
CA VAL A 47 6.62 3.42 -0.25
C VAL A 47 6.31 4.74 -0.95
N CYS A 48 5.08 5.26 -0.80
CA CYS A 48 4.67 6.54 -1.37
C CYS A 48 5.54 7.70 -0.86
N LEU A 49 5.90 7.69 0.43
CA LEU A 49 6.79 8.70 1.02
C LEU A 49 8.27 8.55 0.65
N GLY A 50 8.66 7.47 -0.04
CA GLY A 50 10.05 7.19 -0.38
C GLY A 50 10.88 6.58 0.74
N ASN A 51 10.24 6.18 1.85
CA ASN A 51 10.85 5.57 3.02
C ASN A 51 11.07 4.06 2.79
N ASP A 52 11.78 3.68 1.73
CA ASP A 52 11.99 2.29 1.29
C ASP A 52 12.44 1.34 2.40
N LYS A 53 13.38 1.77 3.26
CA LYS A 53 13.85 0.95 4.39
C LYS A 53 12.76 0.65 5.42
N GLU A 54 11.89 1.62 5.69
CA GLU A 54 10.80 1.43 6.65
C GLU A 54 9.67 0.61 6.03
N ALA A 55 9.33 0.89 4.78
CA ALA A 55 8.41 0.07 4.00
C ALA A 55 8.84 -1.41 3.98
N SER A 56 10.13 -1.69 3.73
CA SER A 56 10.68 -3.05 3.74
C SER A 56 10.50 -3.76 5.09
N LYS A 57 10.79 -3.10 6.21
CA LYS A 57 10.56 -3.67 7.55
C LYS A 57 9.09 -4.00 7.78
N VAL A 58 8.19 -3.11 7.39
CA VAL A 58 6.75 -3.33 7.60
C VAL A 58 6.22 -4.42 6.66
N PHE A 59 6.72 -4.52 5.42
CA PHE A 59 6.43 -5.66 4.54
C PHE A 59 6.94 -6.98 5.11
N GLN A 60 8.12 -7.00 5.73
CA GLN A 60 8.63 -8.18 6.41
C GLN A 60 7.72 -8.60 7.57
N LEU A 61 7.25 -7.64 8.37
CA LEU A 61 6.29 -7.89 9.44
C LEU A 61 4.96 -8.40 8.88
N PHE A 62 4.45 -7.81 7.80
CA PHE A 62 3.23 -8.28 7.15
C PHE A 62 3.35 -9.74 6.72
N ALA A 63 4.43 -10.09 6.02
CA ALA A 63 4.69 -11.44 5.53
C ALA A 63 4.85 -12.47 6.66
N ALA A 64 5.37 -12.04 7.81
CA ALA A 64 5.56 -12.92 8.97
C ALA A 64 4.27 -13.22 9.74
N TYR A 65 3.29 -12.31 9.72
CA TYR A 65 2.07 -12.40 10.53
C TYR A 65 0.80 -12.71 9.74
N HIS A 66 0.77 -12.38 8.44
CA HIS A 66 -0.43 -12.48 7.60
C HIS A 66 -0.18 -13.34 6.37
N HIS A 67 0.09 -12.73 5.22
CA HIS A 67 0.16 -13.40 3.93
C HIS A 67 1.49 -13.13 3.23
N ASP A 68 1.93 -14.07 2.38
CA ASP A 68 3.07 -13.85 1.49
C ASP A 68 2.81 -12.63 0.59
N LEU A 69 3.85 -11.82 0.34
CA LEU A 69 3.71 -10.56 -0.41
C LEU A 69 3.26 -10.75 -1.86
N ARG A 70 3.38 -11.97 -2.40
CA ARG A 70 2.96 -12.34 -3.77
C ARG A 70 1.70 -13.21 -3.77
N SER A 71 1.03 -13.39 -2.64
CA SER A 71 -0.23 -14.11 -2.58
C SER A 71 -1.37 -13.32 -3.21
N ASP A 72 -2.42 -14.02 -3.63
CA ASP A 72 -3.65 -13.38 -4.11
C ASP A 72 -4.32 -12.59 -2.98
N ASP A 73 -4.31 -13.12 -1.75
CA ASP A 73 -4.83 -12.42 -0.56
C ASP A 73 -4.19 -11.03 -0.37
N THR A 74 -2.86 -10.93 -0.49
CA THR A 74 -2.16 -9.64 -0.37
C THR A 74 -2.57 -8.67 -1.47
N CYS A 75 -2.78 -9.17 -2.68
CA CYS A 75 -3.22 -8.36 -3.81
C CYS A 75 -4.66 -7.86 -3.60
N GLU A 76 -5.58 -8.73 -3.19
CA GLU A 76 -6.97 -8.38 -2.89
C GLU A 76 -7.07 -7.36 -1.75
N MET A 77 -6.25 -7.52 -0.71
CA MET A 77 -6.14 -6.55 0.38
C MET A 77 -5.65 -5.18 -0.12
N GLY A 78 -4.61 -5.17 -0.96
CA GLY A 78 -4.08 -3.95 -1.56
C GLY A 78 -5.10 -3.23 -2.46
N GLU A 79 -5.84 -3.97 -3.28
CA GLU A 79 -6.91 -3.43 -4.13
C GLU A 79 -8.08 -2.88 -3.31
N SER A 80 -8.41 -3.53 -2.19
CA SER A 80 -9.42 -3.02 -1.26
C SER A 80 -8.99 -1.69 -0.62
N ILE A 81 -7.71 -1.56 -0.24
CA ILE A 81 -7.14 -0.29 0.24
C ILE A 81 -7.22 0.78 -0.84
N GLU A 82 -6.81 0.46 -2.07
CA GLU A 82 -6.87 1.37 -3.23
C GLU A 82 -8.31 1.87 -3.45
N ASN A 83 -9.29 0.97 -3.48
CA ASN A 83 -10.70 1.32 -3.70
C ASN A 83 -11.28 2.17 -2.56
N GLN A 84 -10.91 1.90 -1.32
CA GLN A 84 -11.35 2.72 -0.18
C GLN A 84 -10.74 4.13 -0.23
N LEU A 85 -9.47 4.26 -0.60
CA LEU A 85 -8.83 5.57 -0.81
C LEU A 85 -9.51 6.36 -1.94
N LYS A 86 -9.85 5.71 -3.06
CA LYS A 86 -10.64 6.36 -4.13
C LYS A 86 -11.99 6.85 -3.62
N ALA A 87 -12.67 6.06 -2.79
CA ALA A 87 -13.96 6.45 -2.21
C ALA A 87 -13.83 7.62 -1.25
N PHE A 88 -12.73 7.72 -0.49
CA PHE A 88 -12.47 8.83 0.43
C PHE A 88 -11.98 10.11 -0.26
N GLY A 89 -11.25 9.99 -1.37
CA GLY A 89 -10.66 11.10 -2.13
C GLY A 89 -11.43 11.53 -3.37
N ALA A 90 -12.73 11.23 -3.48
CA ALA A 90 -13.52 11.33 -4.71
C ALA A 90 -13.61 12.74 -5.36
N GLU A 91 -13.19 13.81 -4.69
CA GLU A 91 -13.18 15.17 -5.26
C GLU A 91 -11.84 15.55 -5.94
N ASP A 92 -10.73 14.87 -5.65
CA ASP A 92 -9.37 15.22 -6.11
C ASP A 92 -8.57 13.99 -6.61
N LEU A 93 -9.23 13.04 -7.29
CA LEU A 93 -8.55 11.86 -7.85
C LEU A 93 -7.48 12.31 -8.88
N ASN A 94 -6.23 11.83 -8.70
CA ASN A 94 -5.01 12.16 -9.47
C ASN A 94 -4.24 13.43 -9.05
N CYS A 95 -4.08 13.68 -7.75
CA CYS A 95 -3.11 14.69 -7.29
C CYS A 95 -1.65 14.33 -7.65
N ASN A 96 -1.34 13.03 -7.81
CA ASN A 96 0.01 12.51 -8.02
C ASN A 96 1.05 13.14 -7.09
N LYS A 97 0.66 13.41 -5.84
CA LYS A 97 1.47 14.19 -4.89
C LYS A 97 2.73 13.42 -4.49
N TYR A 98 2.63 12.10 -4.50
CA TYR A 98 3.68 11.20 -4.04
C TYR A 98 4.40 10.47 -5.18
N GLY A 99 4.07 10.75 -6.44
CA GLY A 99 4.74 10.13 -7.59
C GLY A 99 6.25 10.42 -7.64
N GLU A 100 6.67 11.64 -7.29
CA GLU A 100 8.09 12.01 -7.26
C GLU A 100 8.85 11.39 -6.09
N SER A 101 8.19 11.23 -4.93
CA SER A 101 8.81 10.64 -3.74
C SER A 101 8.74 9.11 -3.73
N PHE A 102 7.91 8.51 -4.58
CA PHE A 102 7.67 7.08 -4.62
C PHE A 102 8.97 6.28 -4.71
N LYS A 103 9.16 5.35 -3.76
CA LYS A 103 10.31 4.45 -3.78
C LYS A 103 9.92 3.06 -3.28
N PHE A 104 9.74 2.14 -4.22
CA PHE A 104 9.51 0.74 -3.89
C PHE A 104 10.82 0.10 -3.37
N PRO A 105 10.79 -0.72 -2.29
CA PRO A 105 12.01 -1.29 -1.77
C PRO A 105 12.60 -2.33 -2.73
N ASP A 106 13.93 -2.34 -2.82
CA ASP A 106 14.71 -3.30 -3.60
C ASP A 106 15.86 -3.87 -2.75
N ASP A 107 15.53 -4.82 -1.89
CA ASP A 107 16.46 -5.39 -0.91
C ASP A 107 16.26 -6.91 -0.75
N GLY A 108 16.78 -7.50 0.33
CA GLY A 108 16.67 -8.94 0.58
C GLY A 108 15.27 -9.41 0.97
N VAL A 109 14.36 -8.51 1.34
CA VAL A 109 12.98 -8.81 1.77
C VAL A 109 12.04 -8.75 0.57
N ILE A 110 12.08 -7.64 -0.16
CA ILE A 110 11.25 -7.43 -1.34
C ILE A 110 12.10 -6.82 -2.46
N LYS A 111 11.87 -7.32 -3.67
CA LYS A 111 12.59 -6.93 -4.86
C LYS A 111 11.68 -6.18 -5.81
N THR A 112 12.18 -5.10 -6.38
CA THR A 112 11.50 -4.44 -7.50
C THR A 112 11.29 -5.47 -8.62
N PRO A 113 10.05 -5.66 -9.10
CA PRO A 113 9.76 -6.69 -10.08
C PRO A 113 10.45 -6.41 -11.41
N ARG A 114 11.26 -7.34 -11.92
CA ARG A 114 11.94 -7.17 -13.22
C ARG A 114 10.96 -7.13 -14.40
N CYS A 115 9.80 -7.76 -14.26
CA CYS A 115 8.75 -7.79 -15.26
C CYS A 115 8.00 -6.45 -15.41
N MET A 116 8.27 -5.45 -14.57
CA MET A 116 7.60 -4.13 -14.62
C MET A 116 7.72 -3.44 -15.98
N TYR A 117 8.83 -3.66 -16.72
CA TYR A 117 9.06 -3.04 -18.03
C TYR A 117 8.46 -3.84 -19.20
N GLY A 118 7.97 -5.05 -18.94
CA GLY A 118 7.37 -5.91 -19.95
C GLY A 118 5.85 -5.93 -19.92
N HIS A 119 5.24 -5.37 -18.86
CA HIS A 119 3.81 -5.44 -18.61
C HIS A 119 3.22 -4.02 -18.57
N ASP A 120 2.57 -3.58 -19.65
CA ASP A 120 1.85 -2.30 -19.67
C ASP A 120 0.46 -2.52 -19.07
N TYR A 121 0.23 -1.97 -17.87
CA TYR A 121 -1.03 -2.12 -17.10
C TYR A 121 -2.27 -1.51 -17.80
N ALA A 122 -2.09 -0.91 -18.98
CA ALA A 122 -3.10 -0.12 -19.68
C ALA A 122 -4.18 -0.95 -20.41
N ASP A 123 -3.90 -2.21 -20.78
CA ASP A 123 -4.80 -3.01 -21.61
C ASP A 123 -5.05 -4.40 -21.00
N ASN A 124 -5.93 -4.50 -19.99
CA ASN A 124 -6.80 -5.65 -19.62
C ASN A 124 -6.36 -7.12 -19.89
N LEU A 125 -5.07 -7.43 -20.01
CA LEU A 125 -4.52 -8.75 -20.35
C LEU A 125 -3.36 -9.17 -19.42
N GLU A 126 -3.03 -8.39 -18.38
CA GLU A 126 -1.83 -8.59 -17.57
C GLU A 126 -2.02 -8.42 -16.05
N GLY A 127 -3.17 -8.87 -15.52
CA GLY A 127 -3.46 -8.92 -14.08
C GLY A 127 -2.85 -10.12 -13.33
N ASP A 128 -2.28 -11.10 -14.04
CA ASP A 128 -1.88 -12.39 -13.46
C ASP A 128 -0.44 -12.44 -12.92
N CYS A 129 0.37 -11.41 -13.19
CA CYS A 129 1.75 -11.41 -12.71
C CYS A 129 1.80 -11.05 -11.22
N LYS A 130 1.63 -12.08 -10.39
CA LYS A 130 1.75 -11.99 -8.92
C LYS A 130 3.07 -11.36 -8.45
N ASN A 131 4.10 -11.37 -9.30
CA ASN A 131 5.38 -10.77 -9.01
C ASN A 131 5.39 -9.24 -9.08
N CYS A 132 4.53 -8.59 -9.88
CA CYS A 132 4.49 -7.12 -9.99
C CYS A 132 3.18 -6.47 -9.56
N ARG A 133 2.16 -7.25 -9.22
CA ARG A 133 0.84 -6.72 -8.82
C ARG A 133 0.92 -5.80 -7.59
N LEU A 134 1.65 -6.21 -6.53
CA LEU A 134 1.85 -5.36 -5.35
C LEU A 134 2.57 -4.04 -5.69
N PHE A 135 3.53 -4.06 -6.62
CA PHE A 135 4.21 -2.85 -7.09
C PHE A 135 3.21 -1.88 -7.74
N TRP A 136 2.38 -2.38 -8.67
CA TRP A 136 1.38 -1.55 -9.35
C TRP A 136 0.31 -1.01 -8.41
N ILE A 137 -0.12 -1.80 -7.42
CA ILE A 137 -1.02 -1.32 -6.34
C ILE A 137 -0.37 -0.13 -5.61
N CYS A 138 0.91 -0.21 -5.27
CA CYS A 138 1.61 0.91 -4.62
C CYS A 138 1.67 2.14 -5.53
N VAL A 139 1.93 1.98 -6.83
CA VAL A 139 1.95 3.07 -7.81
C VAL A 139 0.57 3.73 -7.92
N ASN A 140 -0.50 2.94 -8.04
CA ASN A 140 -1.85 3.45 -8.13
C ASN A 140 -2.24 4.26 -6.89
N ILE A 141 -1.94 3.73 -5.70
CA ILE A 141 -2.17 4.44 -4.44
C ILE A 141 -1.38 5.74 -4.38
N ALA A 142 -0.13 5.76 -4.84
CA ALA A 142 0.68 6.98 -4.91
C ALA A 142 0.12 8.02 -5.89
N ASN A 143 -0.53 7.58 -6.98
CA ASN A 143 -1.16 8.47 -7.96
C ASN A 143 -2.48 9.04 -7.47
N ILE A 144 -3.25 8.26 -6.70
CA ILE A 144 -4.52 8.70 -6.09
C ILE A 144 -4.28 9.76 -5.02
N LEU A 145 -3.18 9.65 -4.28
CA LEU A 145 -2.82 10.50 -3.13
C LEU A 145 -1.93 11.70 -3.51
#